data_AF-A0A1C5X1Q9-F1
#
_entry.id   AF-A0A1C5X1Q9-F1
#
_cell.length_a   1.000
_cell.length_b   1.000
_cell.length_c   1.000
_cell.angle_alpha   90.00
_cell.angle_beta   90.00
_cell.angle_gamma   90.00
#
_symmetry.space_group_name_H-M   'P 1'
#
loop_
_entity.id
_entity.type
_entity.pdbx_description
1 polymer ?
#
loop_
_entity_poly.entity_id
_entity_poly.type
_entity_poly.pdbx_seq_one_letter_code
_entity_poly.pdbx_strand_id
1 'polypeptide(L)'
;MKEQTLILYIILTTLITIVGCSGKERNIDCLSGNYAPKDFDRFNHPRVFVKFDKPINGYNVKVMCFPKQEFMGQAILYFENDSNRFYIYNQYFGTRYLDSLSRSYIGNNMYYRDRTTITLKYTQNNEYLDGEAPFFFRDVDFDGVEELLITNWGMGTKGSHEYDIYKIASQNAIPLVNAPFYNPTGKMSDYNTEFDTIHKTIIIHKRSGSIYYGGYLKYKAVHQGTQTSFSIIEISNN
;
A
#
# COMPACT_ATOMS: atom_id res chain seq x y z
N MET A 1 36.46 -17.05 40.09
CA MET A 1 35.72 -17.84 39.08
C MET A 1 34.47 -18.50 39.67
N LYS A 2 33.55 -17.73 40.26
CA LYS A 2 32.21 -18.24 40.66
C LYS A 2 31.07 -17.25 40.39
N GLU A 3 31.37 -15.97 40.13
CA GLU A 3 30.34 -14.98 39.78
C GLU A 3 30.00 -14.90 38.29
N GLN A 4 30.91 -15.26 37.38
CA GLN A 4 30.62 -15.24 35.93
C GLN A 4 29.74 -16.42 35.47
N THR A 5 29.65 -17.50 36.23
CA THR A 5 28.79 -18.65 35.90
C THR A 5 27.33 -18.44 36.31
N LEU A 6 27.07 -17.61 37.33
CA LEU A 6 25.72 -17.35 37.82
C LEU A 6 24.93 -16.38 36.91
N ILE A 7 25.63 -15.41 36.29
CA ILE A 7 25.02 -14.46 35.34
C ILE A 7 24.61 -15.18 34.05
N LEU A 8 25.38 -16.19 33.61
CA LEU A 8 25.03 -16.96 32.40
C LEU A 8 23.79 -17.84 32.62
N TYR A 9 23.56 -18.34 33.83
CA TYR A 9 22.39 -19.19 34.13
C TYR A 9 21.08 -18.38 34.25
N ILE A 10 21.14 -17.14 34.76
CA ILE A 10 19.97 -16.25 34.85
C ILE A 10 19.55 -15.72 33.47
N ILE A 11 20.50 -15.50 32.56
CA ILE A 11 20.21 -15.11 31.17
C ILE A 11 19.64 -16.30 30.37
N LEU A 12 20.03 -17.54 30.68
CA LEU A 12 19.50 -18.73 30.00
C LEU A 12 18.08 -19.11 30.46
N THR A 13 17.70 -18.83 31.71
CA THR A 13 16.35 -19.13 32.24
C THR A 13 15.32 -18.06 31.91
N THR A 14 15.74 -16.84 31.52
CA THR A 14 14.82 -15.77 31.10
C THR A 14 14.45 -15.82 29.61
N LEU A 15 15.07 -16.74 28.83
CA LEU A 15 14.74 -16.96 27.42
C LEU A 15 13.70 -18.06 27.16
N ILE A 16 13.11 -18.66 28.21
CA ILE A 16 12.07 -19.68 28.10
C ILE A 16 10.89 -19.32 29.02
N THR A 17 10.26 -18.18 28.75
CA THR A 17 8.81 -18.08 28.93
C THR A 17 8.17 -18.24 27.57
N ILE A 18 8.01 -19.52 27.20
CA ILE A 18 6.99 -19.94 26.26
C ILE A 18 5.66 -19.49 26.89
N VAL A 19 5.22 -18.28 26.55
CA VAL A 19 3.80 -17.97 26.60
C VAL A 19 3.17 -18.83 25.54
N GLY A 20 2.71 -20.01 25.98
CA GLY A 20 1.68 -20.74 25.30
C GLY A 20 0.45 -19.85 25.22
N CYS A 21 0.31 -19.12 24.11
CA CYS A 21 -0.99 -18.65 23.68
C CYS A 21 -1.63 -19.80 22.91
N SER A 22 -2.58 -20.43 23.61
CA SER A 22 -3.69 -21.18 23.04
C SER A 22 -4.30 -20.44 21.84
N GLY A 23 -4.90 -21.21 20.92
CA GLY A 23 -5.48 -20.74 19.67
C GLY A 23 -6.38 -19.52 19.81
N LYS A 24 -5.79 -18.34 19.61
CA LYS A 24 -6.47 -17.07 19.37
C LYS A 24 -6.09 -16.59 17.98
N GLU A 25 -7.12 -16.25 17.21
CA GLU A 25 -7.01 -15.62 15.89
C GLU A 25 -5.92 -14.55 15.90
N ARG A 26 -4.95 -14.69 14.98
CA ARG A 26 -3.89 -13.69 14.83
C ARG A 26 -4.48 -12.51 14.08
N ASN A 27 -4.58 -11.36 14.75
CA ASN A 27 -4.98 -10.11 14.14
C ASN A 27 -4.14 -9.80 12.90
N ILE A 28 -4.79 -9.25 11.88
CA ILE A 28 -4.23 -8.83 10.59
C ILE A 28 -3.07 -7.82 10.78
N ASP A 29 -3.02 -7.15 11.94
CA ASP A 29 -2.03 -6.15 12.33
C ASP A 29 -0.58 -6.69 12.44
N CYS A 30 -0.36 -8.00 12.44
CA CYS A 30 0.98 -8.60 12.57
C CYS A 30 1.75 -8.77 11.25
N LEU A 31 1.27 -8.23 10.13
CA LEU A 31 1.88 -8.41 8.80
C LEU A 31 2.86 -7.30 8.40
N SER A 32 3.02 -6.25 9.22
CA SER A 32 4.07 -5.24 9.05
C SER A 32 5.39 -5.75 9.67
N GLY A 33 6.13 -6.54 8.89
CA GLY A 33 7.52 -6.90 9.19
C GLY A 33 7.86 -8.35 8.90
N ASN A 34 8.71 -8.59 7.90
CA ASN A 34 9.54 -9.76 7.58
C ASN A 34 9.00 -11.20 7.76
N TYR A 35 7.75 -11.41 8.15
CA TYR A 35 7.10 -12.71 8.35
C TYR A 35 5.82 -12.79 7.52
N ALA A 36 5.96 -12.61 6.21
CA ALA A 36 4.93 -12.99 5.28
C ALA A 36 4.92 -14.53 5.14
N PRO A 37 3.77 -15.20 5.29
CA PRO A 37 3.70 -16.64 5.09
C PRO A 37 3.95 -16.98 3.61
N LYS A 38 4.79 -18.00 3.36
CA LYS A 38 5.13 -18.50 2.01
C LYS A 38 3.91 -18.82 1.16
N ASP A 39 2.83 -19.21 1.82
CA ASP A 39 1.55 -19.53 1.23
C ASP A 39 0.44 -18.89 2.06
N PHE A 40 -0.62 -18.43 1.41
CA PHE A 40 -1.81 -17.86 2.05
C PHE A 40 -2.56 -18.82 2.99
N ASP A 41 -2.04 -20.04 3.18
CA ASP A 41 -2.63 -21.15 3.93
C ASP A 41 -2.79 -20.90 5.44
N ARG A 42 -2.09 -19.90 5.99
CA ARG A 42 -2.10 -19.63 7.45
C ARG A 42 -3.26 -18.78 7.95
N PHE A 43 -4.02 -18.14 7.07
CA PHE A 43 -5.22 -17.42 7.48
C PHE A 43 -6.35 -18.44 7.69
N ASN A 44 -7.32 -18.19 8.58
CA ASN A 44 -8.50 -19.06 8.78
C ASN A 44 -9.83 -18.28 8.63
N HIS A 45 -9.77 -17.08 8.05
CA HIS A 45 -10.95 -16.28 7.71
C HIS A 45 -11.35 -16.53 6.25
N PRO A 46 -12.63 -16.27 5.88
CA PRO A 46 -13.06 -16.23 4.49
C PRO A 46 -12.12 -15.35 3.68
N ARG A 47 -11.64 -15.85 2.54
CA ARG A 47 -10.75 -15.12 1.65
C ARG A 47 -11.11 -15.30 0.20
N VAL A 48 -10.81 -14.28 -0.59
CA VAL A 48 -10.92 -14.30 -2.05
C VAL A 48 -9.54 -14.05 -2.62
N PHE A 49 -9.19 -14.78 -3.67
CA PHE A 49 -7.96 -14.57 -4.40
C PHE A 49 -8.24 -13.75 -5.64
N VAL A 50 -7.41 -12.75 -5.90
CA VAL A 50 -7.41 -12.00 -7.15
C VAL A 50 -6.11 -12.29 -7.89
N LYS A 51 -6.24 -12.59 -9.18
CA LYS A 51 -5.12 -12.72 -10.13
C LYS A 51 -5.34 -11.77 -11.27
N PHE A 52 -4.25 -11.25 -11.83
CA PHE A 52 -4.30 -10.42 -13.03
C PHE A 52 -4.01 -11.23 -14.28
N ASP A 53 -4.56 -10.79 -15.41
CA ASP A 53 -4.46 -11.45 -16.70
C ASP A 53 -3.07 -11.40 -17.35
N LYS A 54 -2.18 -10.56 -16.83
CA LYS A 54 -0.79 -10.38 -17.29
C LYS A 54 0.12 -9.96 -16.14
N PRO A 55 1.45 -10.14 -16.26
CA PRO A 55 2.41 -9.49 -15.38
C PRO A 55 2.31 -7.96 -15.45
N ILE A 56 2.53 -7.28 -14.34
CA ILE A 56 2.50 -5.80 -14.23
C ILE A 56 3.89 -5.33 -13.83
N ASN A 57 4.50 -4.51 -14.68
CA ASN A 57 5.89 -4.07 -14.54
C ASN A 57 6.88 -5.23 -14.24
N GLY A 58 6.70 -6.36 -14.94
CA GLY A 58 7.50 -7.57 -14.76
C GLY A 58 7.12 -8.43 -13.54
N TYR A 59 6.17 -8.02 -12.70
CA TYR A 59 5.71 -8.80 -11.55
C TYR A 59 4.47 -9.62 -11.86
N ASN A 60 4.49 -10.89 -11.46
CA ASN A 60 3.29 -11.68 -11.24
C ASN A 60 2.69 -11.28 -9.89
N VAL A 61 1.47 -10.73 -9.92
CA VAL A 61 0.80 -10.25 -8.71
C VAL A 61 -0.35 -11.18 -8.33
N LYS A 62 -0.35 -11.63 -7.07
CA LYS A 62 -1.44 -12.39 -6.46
C LYS A 62 -1.95 -11.59 -5.28
N VAL A 63 -3.27 -11.44 -5.16
CA VAL A 63 -3.86 -10.74 -4.01
C VAL A 63 -4.73 -11.72 -3.25
N MET A 64 -4.63 -11.68 -1.93
CA MET A 64 -5.60 -12.31 -1.03
C MET A 64 -6.39 -11.21 -0.33
N CYS A 65 -7.69 -11.18 -0.58
CA CYS A 65 -8.61 -10.22 -0.01
C CYS A 65 -9.43 -10.86 1.10
N PHE A 66 -9.71 -10.08 2.14
CA PHE A 66 -10.63 -10.42 3.21
C PHE A 66 -11.95 -9.69 2.93
N PRO A 67 -12.96 -10.38 2.35
CA PRO A 67 -14.24 -9.75 2.05
C PRO A 67 -14.90 -9.24 3.34
N LYS A 68 -15.24 -7.95 3.36
CA LYS A 68 -16.22 -7.40 4.30
C LYS A 68 -17.60 -7.40 3.60
N GLN A 69 -18.68 -7.25 4.36
CA GLN A 69 -20.06 -7.36 3.85
C GLN A 69 -20.34 -6.55 2.57
N GLU A 70 -19.63 -5.43 2.35
CA GLU A 70 -19.94 -4.50 1.25
C GLU A 70 -18.79 -4.27 0.25
N PHE A 71 -17.55 -4.61 0.59
CA PHE A 71 -16.38 -4.18 -0.18
C PHE A 71 -15.21 -5.15 -0.04
N MET A 72 -14.31 -5.18 -1.03
CA MET A 72 -13.00 -5.77 -0.83
C MET A 72 -12.25 -4.84 0.12
N GLY A 73 -12.08 -5.25 1.37
CA GLY A 73 -11.50 -4.39 2.41
C GLY A 73 -9.99 -4.59 2.47
N GLN A 74 -9.59 -5.32 3.49
CA GLN A 74 -8.19 -5.61 3.75
C GLN A 74 -7.68 -6.63 2.73
N ALA A 75 -6.46 -6.44 2.24
CA ALA A 75 -5.82 -7.33 1.30
C ALA A 75 -4.31 -7.41 1.53
N ILE A 76 -3.75 -8.54 1.12
CA ILE A 76 -2.30 -8.73 0.99
C ILE A 76 -2.01 -8.93 -0.49
N LEU A 77 -1.22 -8.03 -1.05
CA LEU A 77 -0.70 -8.12 -2.41
C LEU A 77 0.67 -8.77 -2.33
N TYR A 78 0.87 -9.82 -3.10
CA TYR A 78 2.14 -10.52 -3.26
C TYR A 78 2.68 -10.25 -4.66
N PHE A 79 3.87 -9.65 -4.72
CA PHE A 79 4.59 -9.34 -5.95
C PHE A 79 5.76 -10.32 -6.09
N GLU A 80 5.87 -10.96 -7.25
CA GLU A 80 6.93 -11.93 -7.54
C GLU A 80 7.42 -11.79 -8.97
N ASN A 81 8.74 -11.73 -9.14
CA ASN A 81 9.42 -11.94 -10.41
C ASN A 81 10.67 -12.81 -10.17
N ASP A 82 11.48 -13.06 -11.19
CA ASP A 82 12.63 -13.96 -11.10
C ASP A 82 13.70 -13.52 -10.08
N SER A 83 13.75 -12.23 -9.73
CA SER A 83 14.80 -11.64 -8.89
C SER A 83 14.30 -11.11 -7.55
N ASN A 84 13.00 -10.85 -7.40
CA ASN A 84 12.44 -10.11 -6.29
C ASN A 84 11.07 -10.66 -5.88
N ARG A 85 10.81 -10.65 -4.58
CA ARG A 85 9.51 -10.97 -4.00
C ARG A 85 9.26 -10.13 -2.76
N PHE A 86 8.07 -9.57 -2.65
CA PHE A 86 7.67 -8.80 -1.48
C PHE A 86 6.14 -8.78 -1.34
N TYR A 87 5.70 -8.31 -0.18
CA TYR A 87 4.29 -8.24 0.16
C TYR A 87 3.93 -6.83 0.57
N ILE A 88 2.74 -6.39 0.17
CA ILE A 88 2.13 -5.16 0.64
C ILE A 88 0.80 -5.48 1.27
N TYR A 89 0.55 -4.92 2.45
CA TYR A 89 -0.76 -4.90 3.06
C TYR A 89 -1.50 -3.62 2.66
N ASN A 90 -2.72 -3.76 2.16
CA ASN A 90 -3.61 -2.64 1.83
C ASN A 90 -4.92 -2.81 2.63
N GLN A 91 -5.27 -1.82 3.43
CA GLN A 91 -6.49 -1.86 4.26
C GLN A 91 -7.78 -1.56 3.45
N TYR A 92 -7.64 -0.89 2.31
CA TYR A 92 -8.69 -0.30 1.48
C TYR A 92 -8.54 -0.73 0.01
N PHE A 93 -8.28 -2.01 -0.20
CA PHE A 93 -8.02 -2.56 -1.53
C PHE A 93 -9.31 -2.62 -2.34
N GLY A 94 -9.42 -1.83 -3.40
CA GLY A 94 -10.61 -1.82 -4.24
C GLY A 94 -10.31 -1.45 -5.67
N THR A 95 -11.29 -1.72 -6.53
CA THR A 95 -11.40 -1.17 -7.88
C THR A 95 -12.86 -0.97 -8.20
N ARG A 96 -13.19 -0.13 -9.19
CA ARG A 96 -14.57 0.02 -9.68
C ARG A 96 -15.16 -1.29 -10.17
N TYR A 97 -14.34 -2.14 -10.79
CA TYR A 97 -14.77 -3.46 -11.22
C TYR A 97 -15.08 -4.38 -10.03
N LEU A 98 -14.22 -4.41 -9.01
CA LEU A 98 -14.46 -5.20 -7.80
C LEU A 98 -15.68 -4.69 -7.01
N ASP A 99 -15.93 -3.38 -7.00
CA ASP A 99 -17.14 -2.76 -6.44
C ASP A 99 -18.40 -3.14 -7.24
N SER A 100 -18.34 -3.11 -8.57
CA SER A 100 -19.44 -3.58 -9.41
C SER A 100 -19.75 -5.06 -9.17
N LEU A 101 -18.72 -5.89 -9.02
CA LEU A 101 -18.89 -7.30 -8.67
C LEU A 101 -19.52 -7.42 -7.28
N SER A 102 -19.01 -6.73 -6.25
CA SER A 102 -19.57 -6.85 -4.90
C SER A 102 -21.07 -6.52 -4.88
N ARG A 103 -21.51 -5.44 -5.54
CA ARG A 103 -22.93 -5.06 -5.63
C ARG A 103 -23.81 -6.14 -6.26
N SER A 104 -23.33 -6.79 -7.32
CA SER A 104 -24.05 -7.89 -7.97
C SER A 104 -24.16 -9.14 -7.09
N TYR A 105 -23.18 -9.38 -6.22
CA TYR A 105 -23.17 -10.49 -5.26
C TYR A 105 -24.03 -10.19 -4.02
N ILE A 106 -23.94 -8.99 -3.48
CA ILE A 106 -24.70 -8.53 -2.30
C ILE A 106 -26.20 -8.48 -2.59
N GLY A 107 -26.62 -8.03 -3.77
CA GLY A 107 -28.04 -8.02 -4.19
C GLY A 107 -28.70 -9.40 -4.19
N ASN A 108 -27.91 -10.48 -4.18
CA ASN A 108 -28.36 -11.87 -4.12
C ASN A 108 -28.15 -12.53 -2.74
N ASN A 109 -27.79 -11.77 -1.68
CA ASN A 109 -27.34 -12.31 -0.38
C ASN A 109 -26.16 -13.30 -0.49
N MET A 110 -25.40 -13.26 -1.60
CA MET A 110 -24.29 -14.16 -1.84
C MET A 110 -22.99 -13.52 -1.37
N TYR A 111 -22.42 -14.05 -0.30
CA TYR A 111 -21.05 -13.77 0.09
C TYR A 111 -20.10 -14.35 -0.96
N TYR A 112 -18.94 -13.71 -1.19
CA TYR A 112 -17.88 -14.38 -1.91
C TYR A 112 -17.56 -15.71 -1.23
N ARG A 113 -17.68 -16.82 -1.97
CA ARG A 113 -17.36 -18.13 -1.44
C ARG A 113 -15.88 -18.15 -1.04
N ASP A 114 -15.58 -18.62 0.16
CA ASP A 114 -14.19 -18.78 0.60
C ASP A 114 -13.37 -19.53 -0.46
N ARG A 115 -12.14 -19.04 -0.70
CA ARG A 115 -11.18 -19.53 -1.70
C ARG A 115 -11.59 -19.32 -3.17
N THR A 116 -12.60 -18.51 -3.44
CA THR A 116 -12.89 -18.08 -4.81
C THR A 116 -11.67 -17.38 -5.42
N THR A 117 -11.37 -17.67 -6.68
CA THR A 117 -10.38 -16.92 -7.46
C THR A 117 -11.08 -16.08 -8.50
N ILE A 118 -10.80 -14.78 -8.52
CA ILE A 118 -11.26 -13.82 -9.50
C ILE A 118 -10.07 -13.46 -10.39
N THR A 119 -10.26 -13.53 -11.70
CA THR A 119 -9.29 -13.02 -12.66
C THR A 119 -9.70 -11.61 -13.09
N LEU A 120 -8.83 -10.63 -12.88
CA LEU A 120 -9.03 -9.25 -13.28
C LEU A 120 -8.21 -8.93 -14.51
N LYS A 121 -8.84 -8.24 -15.47
CA LYS A 121 -8.12 -7.58 -16.55
C LYS A 121 -7.41 -6.34 -15.98
N TYR A 122 -6.09 -6.29 -16.07
CA TYR A 122 -5.34 -5.13 -15.59
C TYR A 122 -5.32 -4.00 -16.63
N THR A 123 -5.86 -2.85 -16.25
CA THR A 123 -5.84 -1.61 -17.02
C THR A 123 -5.28 -0.50 -16.14
N GLN A 124 -4.36 0.28 -16.71
CA GLN A 124 -3.79 1.46 -16.09
C GLN A 124 -3.85 2.61 -17.10
N ASN A 125 -4.21 3.81 -16.63
CA ASN A 125 -4.20 5.04 -17.39
C ASN A 125 -2.83 5.74 -17.31
N ASN A 126 -2.54 6.67 -18.21
CA ASN A 126 -1.28 7.42 -18.23
C ASN A 126 -1.22 8.57 -17.20
N GLU A 127 -2.20 8.63 -16.30
CA GLU A 127 -2.25 9.63 -15.23
C GLU A 127 -1.20 9.33 -14.16
N TYR A 128 -0.78 10.36 -13.43
CA TYR A 128 0.16 10.18 -12.32
C TYR A 128 -0.46 9.42 -11.15
N LEU A 129 -1.75 9.63 -10.92
CA LEU A 129 -2.53 9.04 -9.85
C LEU A 129 -3.72 8.36 -10.50
N ASP A 130 -3.53 7.11 -10.92
CA ASP A 130 -4.59 6.34 -11.55
C ASP A 130 -5.54 5.80 -10.48
N GLY A 131 -6.72 6.42 -10.40
CA GLY A 131 -7.77 6.03 -9.46
C GLY A 131 -8.41 4.68 -9.77
N GLU A 132 -8.30 4.14 -10.99
CA GLU A 132 -9.02 2.92 -11.40
C GLU A 132 -8.23 1.64 -11.10
N ALA A 133 -6.90 1.70 -11.16
CA ALA A 133 -6.03 0.56 -10.88
C ALA A 133 -5.85 0.37 -9.35
N PRO A 134 -5.89 -0.88 -8.84
CA PRO A 134 -5.72 -1.12 -7.40
C PRO A 134 -4.28 -0.87 -6.92
N PHE A 135 -3.34 -0.88 -7.86
CA PHE A 135 -1.95 -0.47 -7.74
C PHE A 135 -1.41 -0.22 -9.14
N PHE A 136 -0.33 0.54 -9.25
CA PHE A 136 0.36 0.79 -10.52
C PHE A 136 1.81 1.22 -10.28
N PHE A 137 2.59 1.28 -11.37
CA PHE A 137 3.97 1.74 -11.33
C PHE A 137 4.12 3.05 -12.06
N ARG A 138 4.87 3.98 -11.46
CA ARG A 138 4.98 5.35 -11.96
C ARG A 138 6.19 6.06 -11.36
N ASP A 139 6.98 6.73 -12.19
CA ASP A 139 8.07 7.60 -11.76
C ASP A 139 7.49 8.88 -11.15
N VAL A 140 7.27 8.89 -9.84
CA VAL A 140 6.66 10.02 -9.12
C VAL A 140 7.70 10.92 -8.49
N ASP A 141 8.93 10.45 -8.37
CA ASP A 141 10.04 11.24 -7.83
C ASP A 141 10.90 11.92 -8.91
N PHE A 142 10.64 11.62 -10.19
CA PHE A 142 11.26 12.15 -11.41
C PHE A 142 12.73 11.73 -11.62
N ASP A 143 13.17 10.64 -11.00
CA ASP A 143 14.52 10.08 -11.17
C ASP A 143 14.66 9.12 -12.36
N GLY A 144 13.54 8.80 -13.04
CA GLY A 144 13.49 7.89 -14.18
C GLY A 144 13.27 6.42 -13.81
N VAL A 145 13.09 6.11 -12.52
CA VAL A 145 12.72 4.79 -12.00
C VAL A 145 11.30 4.84 -11.48
N GLU A 146 10.49 3.83 -11.80
CA GLU A 146 9.11 3.80 -11.33
C GLU A 146 9.00 3.35 -9.87
N GLU A 147 8.24 4.10 -9.08
CA GLU A 147 7.75 3.67 -7.77
C GLU A 147 6.48 2.82 -7.91
N LEU A 148 6.21 1.99 -6.89
CA LEU A 148 4.94 1.29 -6.74
C LEU A 148 3.96 2.18 -5.98
N LEU A 149 2.80 2.45 -6.58
CA LEU A 149 1.68 3.13 -5.95
C LEU A 149 0.58 2.12 -5.65
N ILE A 150 0.08 2.16 -4.41
CA ILE A 150 -1.01 1.32 -3.92
C ILE A 150 -2.21 2.21 -3.66
N THR A 151 -3.31 1.91 -4.37
CA THR A 151 -4.52 2.72 -4.30
C THR A 151 -5.33 2.34 -3.06
N ASN A 152 -5.59 3.33 -2.21
CA ASN A 152 -6.57 3.26 -1.12
C ASN A 152 -7.91 3.78 -1.64
N TRP A 153 -8.77 2.84 -2.04
CA TRP A 153 -9.95 3.14 -2.84
C TRP A 153 -10.98 3.99 -2.07
N GLY A 154 -11.31 5.18 -2.59
CA GLY A 154 -12.36 6.04 -2.04
C GLY A 154 -12.05 6.62 -0.65
N MET A 155 -10.80 6.54 -0.19
CA MET A 155 -10.41 6.98 1.16
C MET A 155 -10.02 8.45 1.25
N GLY A 156 -9.88 9.11 0.10
CA GLY A 156 -9.61 10.53 0.01
C GLY A 156 -10.85 11.39 0.15
N THR A 157 -10.62 12.70 0.16
CA THR A 157 -11.69 13.71 0.26
C THR A 157 -12.64 13.63 -0.95
N LYS A 158 -13.95 13.79 -0.73
CA LYS A 158 -14.98 13.68 -1.79
C LYS A 158 -14.98 12.33 -2.53
N GLY A 159 -14.54 11.26 -1.87
CA GLY A 159 -14.47 9.93 -2.47
C GLY A 159 -13.31 9.76 -3.44
N SER A 160 -12.33 10.67 -3.41
CA SER A 160 -11.06 10.53 -4.12
C SER A 160 -10.24 9.36 -3.59
N HIS A 161 -9.16 9.02 -4.28
CA HIS A 161 -8.28 7.91 -3.93
C HIS A 161 -7.02 8.45 -3.26
N GLU A 162 -6.60 7.84 -2.15
CA GLU A 162 -5.30 8.11 -1.53
C GLU A 162 -4.28 7.05 -1.95
N TYR A 163 -2.99 7.38 -1.91
CA TYR A 163 -1.95 6.47 -2.40
C TYR A 163 -0.87 6.22 -1.35
N ASP A 164 -0.54 4.95 -1.14
CA ASP A 164 0.70 4.55 -0.47
C ASP A 164 1.77 4.31 -1.52
N ILE A 165 2.92 4.96 -1.38
CA ILE A 165 3.96 4.98 -2.41
C ILE A 165 5.20 4.29 -1.86
N TYR A 166 5.79 3.40 -2.67
CA TYR A 166 6.93 2.60 -2.29
C TYR A 166 8.02 2.68 -3.35
N LYS A 167 9.25 2.94 -2.90
CA LYS A 167 10.45 2.72 -3.72
C LYS A 167 10.81 1.25 -3.66
N ILE A 168 10.91 0.60 -4.82
CA ILE A 168 11.29 -0.81 -4.88
C ILE A 168 12.80 -0.93 -4.70
N ALA A 169 13.22 -1.65 -3.67
CA ALA A 169 14.60 -2.01 -3.40
C ALA A 169 14.76 -3.53 -3.46
N SER A 170 15.99 -4.03 -3.60
CA SER A 170 16.24 -5.47 -3.70
C SER A 170 15.59 -6.24 -2.54
N GLN A 171 14.64 -7.13 -2.86
CA GLN A 171 13.85 -7.95 -1.92
C GLN A 171 12.81 -7.22 -1.07
N ASN A 172 12.59 -5.91 -1.24
CA ASN A 172 11.66 -5.15 -0.40
C ASN A 172 11.01 -3.94 -1.12
N ALA A 173 9.91 -3.46 -0.57
CA ALA A 173 9.28 -2.20 -0.94
C ALA A 173 9.41 -1.21 0.23
N ILE A 174 10.10 -0.09 0.01
CA ILE A 174 10.40 0.90 1.05
C ILE A 174 9.34 2.02 0.97
N PRO A 175 8.52 2.24 2.00
CA PRO A 175 7.49 3.27 1.96
C PRO A 175 8.10 4.67 1.93
N LEU A 176 7.57 5.52 1.05
CA LEU A 176 7.93 6.94 0.96
C LEU A 176 7.00 7.75 1.88
N VAL A 177 7.42 7.92 3.13
CA VAL A 177 6.61 8.54 4.21
C VAL A 177 6.94 10.02 4.48
N ASN A 178 7.73 10.63 3.60
CA ASN A 178 8.11 12.03 3.71
C ASN A 178 7.36 12.87 2.66
N ALA A 179 7.35 14.19 2.86
CA ALA A 179 6.77 15.11 1.90
C ALA A 179 7.50 15.00 0.54
N PRO A 180 6.77 15.11 -0.59
CA PRO A 180 5.35 15.47 -0.69
C PRO A 180 4.37 14.29 -0.55
N PHE A 181 4.86 13.05 -0.60
CA PHE A 181 4.06 11.81 -0.61
C PHE A 181 3.19 11.62 0.63
N TYR A 182 3.76 11.97 1.79
CA TYR A 182 3.05 12.05 3.05
C TYR A 182 3.38 13.37 3.71
N ASN A 183 2.36 14.15 4.06
CA ASN A 183 2.54 15.46 4.67
C ASN A 183 1.55 15.66 5.84
N PRO A 184 1.70 16.72 6.64
CA PRO A 184 0.83 16.94 7.81
C PRO A 184 -0.67 17.03 7.49
N THR A 185 -1.04 17.29 6.23
CA THR A 185 -2.44 17.37 5.78
C THR A 185 -3.00 16.04 5.27
N GLY A 186 -2.16 15.00 5.13
CA GLY A 186 -2.57 13.65 4.73
C GLY A 186 -1.64 13.02 3.69
N LYS A 187 -2.09 11.89 3.13
CA LYS A 187 -1.48 11.24 1.96
C LYS A 187 -1.73 12.07 0.70
N MET A 188 -0.94 11.81 -0.33
CA MET A 188 -1.29 12.25 -1.68
C MET A 188 -2.61 11.62 -2.14
N SER A 189 -3.43 12.40 -2.81
CA SER A 189 -4.64 11.96 -3.48
C SER A 189 -4.78 12.57 -4.88
N ASP A 190 -5.58 11.93 -5.72
CA ASP A 190 -5.94 12.40 -7.06
C ASP A 190 -6.86 13.63 -7.03
N TYR A 191 -7.30 14.06 -5.84
CA TYR A 191 -8.03 15.30 -5.63
C TYR A 191 -7.11 16.49 -5.34
N ASN A 192 -6.05 16.31 -4.56
CA ASN A 192 -5.24 17.41 -4.01
C ASN A 192 -3.84 17.54 -4.60
N THR A 193 -3.45 16.65 -5.52
CA THR A 193 -2.08 16.58 -6.02
C THR A 193 -2.00 16.78 -7.52
N GLU A 194 -1.09 17.66 -7.94
CA GLU A 194 -0.76 17.88 -9.34
C GLU A 194 0.73 17.63 -9.58
N PHE A 195 1.04 17.08 -10.75
CA PHE A 195 2.41 16.79 -11.17
C PHE A 195 2.76 17.58 -12.43
N ASP A 196 4.00 18.09 -12.45
CA ASP A 196 4.59 18.74 -13.60
C ASP A 196 5.91 18.04 -13.95
N THR A 197 5.87 17.27 -15.03
CA THR A 197 7.00 16.44 -15.49
C THR A 197 8.14 17.28 -16.05
N ILE A 198 7.82 18.40 -16.69
CA ILE A 198 8.78 19.26 -17.38
C ILE A 198 9.62 19.98 -16.33
N HIS A 199 8.95 20.52 -15.31
CA HIS A 199 9.61 21.27 -14.25
C HIS A 199 10.04 20.41 -13.06
N LYS A 200 9.65 19.13 -13.05
CA LYS A 200 9.87 18.15 -11.97
C LYS A 200 9.33 18.66 -10.64
N THR A 201 8.08 19.11 -10.65
CA THR A 201 7.43 19.66 -9.46
C THR A 201 6.13 18.95 -9.12
N ILE A 202 5.81 18.93 -7.84
CA ILE A 202 4.55 18.41 -7.29
C ILE A 202 3.87 19.55 -6.53
N ILE A 203 2.61 19.82 -6.83
CA ILE A 203 1.79 20.74 -6.06
C ILE A 203 0.86 19.91 -5.17
N ILE A 204 0.89 20.20 -3.88
CA ILE A 204 -0.06 19.68 -2.91
C ILE A 204 -0.94 20.83 -2.45
N HIS A 205 -2.23 20.76 -2.76
CA HIS A 205 -3.20 21.73 -2.31
C HIS A 205 -3.51 21.54 -0.83
N LYS A 206 -3.36 22.60 -0.03
CA LYS A 206 -3.65 22.60 1.40
C LYS A 206 -5.16 22.63 1.61
N ARG A 207 -5.63 21.85 2.57
CA ARG A 207 -7.03 21.89 2.99
C ARG A 207 -7.31 23.11 3.86
N SER A 208 -8.39 23.87 3.57
CA SER A 208 -9.03 24.78 4.51
C SER A 208 -10.54 24.48 4.56
N GLY A 209 -11.00 23.80 5.62
CA GLY A 209 -12.40 23.38 5.76
C GLY A 209 -12.83 22.28 4.77
N SER A 210 -14.14 22.14 4.53
CA SER A 210 -14.71 21.05 3.73
C SER A 210 -14.83 21.33 2.22
N ILE A 211 -14.55 22.56 1.76
CA ILE A 211 -14.91 22.98 0.39
C ILE A 211 -13.82 23.80 -0.34
N TYR A 212 -12.82 24.37 0.35
CA TYR A 212 -11.85 25.28 -0.28
C TYR A 212 -10.38 24.87 -0.05
N TYR A 213 -9.55 25.09 -1.07
CA TYR A 213 -8.10 25.03 -0.91
C TYR A 213 -7.62 26.31 -0.23
N GLY A 214 -6.93 26.15 0.89
CA GLY A 214 -6.36 27.26 1.67
C GLY A 214 -5.02 27.76 1.12
N GLY A 215 -4.77 27.54 -0.18
CA GLY A 215 -3.46 27.65 -0.82
C GLY A 215 -2.83 26.28 -1.06
N TYR A 216 -1.53 26.25 -1.35
CA TYR A 216 -0.80 25.05 -1.73
C TYR A 216 0.67 25.11 -1.34
N LEU A 217 1.34 23.96 -1.41
CA LEU A 217 2.79 23.82 -1.34
C LEU A 217 3.28 23.26 -2.67
N LYS A 218 4.25 23.94 -3.28
CA LYS A 218 4.93 23.45 -4.48
C LYS A 218 6.29 22.91 -4.10
N TYR A 219 6.52 21.65 -4.40
CA TYR A 219 7.76 20.93 -4.17
C TYR A 219 8.50 20.75 -5.48
N LYS A 220 9.82 20.90 -5.46
CA LYS A 220 10.71 20.56 -6.56
C LYS A 220 11.59 19.40 -6.17
N ALA A 221 11.66 18.39 -7.03
CA ALA A 221 12.60 17.29 -6.86
C ALA A 221 14.04 17.77 -7.05
N VAL A 222 14.91 17.29 -6.18
CA VAL A 222 16.35 17.52 -6.19
C VAL A 222 17.03 16.15 -6.10
N HIS A 223 17.73 15.77 -7.17
CA HIS A 223 18.42 14.50 -7.27
C HIS A 223 19.89 14.66 -6.93
N GLN A 224 20.40 13.81 -6.04
CA GLN A 224 21.82 13.73 -5.69
C GLN A 224 22.25 12.27 -5.77
N GLY A 225 22.90 11.90 -6.88
CA GLY A 225 23.18 10.50 -7.18
C GLY A 225 21.89 9.71 -7.34
N THR A 226 21.72 8.65 -6.55
CA THR A 226 20.52 7.79 -6.55
C THR A 226 19.47 8.19 -5.52
N GLN A 227 19.67 9.32 -4.83
CA GLN A 227 18.72 9.82 -3.84
C GLN A 227 17.93 10.99 -4.42
N THR A 228 16.61 10.93 -4.23
CA THR A 228 15.70 12.03 -4.53
C THR A 228 15.24 12.66 -3.23
N SER A 229 15.28 13.98 -3.19
CA SER A 229 14.75 14.80 -2.10
C SER A 229 13.83 15.87 -2.67
N PHE A 230 12.99 16.48 -1.82
CA PHE A 230 12.05 17.51 -2.26
C PHE A 230 12.25 18.79 -1.45
N SER A 231 12.37 19.90 -2.17
CA SER A 231 12.45 21.24 -1.58
C SER A 231 11.18 22.02 -1.87
N ILE A 232 10.63 22.71 -0.87
CA ILE A 232 9.52 23.64 -1.09
C ILE A 232 10.07 24.87 -1.83
N ILE A 233 9.49 25.16 -2.99
CA ILE A 233 9.88 26.31 -3.82
C ILE A 233 8.81 27.40 -3.86
N GLU A 234 7.57 27.07 -3.46
CA GLU A 234 6.47 28.03 -3.42
C GLU A 234 5.48 27.64 -2.33
N ILE A 235 4.99 28.66 -1.61
CA ILE A 235 3.96 28.53 -0.61
C ILE A 235 2.87 29.55 -0.94
N SER A 236 1.69 29.06 -1.28
CA SER A 236 0.49 29.88 -1.36
C SER A 236 -0.32 29.72 -0.07
N ASN A 237 -0.78 30.84 0.47
CA ASN A 237 -1.75 30.91 1.56
C ASN A 237 -2.90 31.78 1.04
N ASN A 238 -4.12 31.24 1.06
CA ASN A 238 -5.35 32.03 0.86
C ASN A 238 -5.76 32.70 2.17
#